data_AF-H9FK20-F1
#
_entry.id   AF-H9FK20-F1
#
_cell.length_a   1.000
_cell.length_b   1.000
_cell.length_c   1.000
_cell.angle_alpha   90.00
_cell.angle_beta   90.00
_cell.angle_gamma   90.00
#
_symmetry.space_group_name_H-M   'P 1'
#
loop_
_entity.id
_entity.type
_entity.pdbx_description
1 polymer ?
#
loop_
_entity_poly.entity_id
_entity_poly.type
_entity_poly.pdbx_seq_one_letter_code
_entity_poly.pdbx_strand_id
1 'polypeptide(L)'
;IPERLSVFCRDTQTVFQKKNLQQTTNTTSTQMTNIGVYVSNMTDKLVTPGKYFSAAEYHAQRLKAVIVIQTYYRQWHAKIFVEDLRR
;
A
#
# COMPACT_ATOMS: atom_id res chain seq x y z
N ILE A 1 49.71 -16.15 -17.30
CA ILE A 1 48.41 -16.85 -17.17
C ILE A 1 47.91 -17.05 -18.59
N PRO A 2 47.69 -18.29 -19.07
CA PRO A 2 47.36 -18.50 -20.48
C PRO A 2 45.95 -17.94 -20.78
N GLU A 3 45.78 -17.41 -21.99
CA GLU A 3 44.49 -16.93 -22.49
C GLU A 3 43.44 -18.05 -22.49
N ARG A 4 42.30 -17.80 -21.84
CA ARG A 4 41.14 -18.69 -21.95
C ARG A 4 40.47 -18.43 -23.30
N LEU A 5 40.61 -19.37 -24.23
CA LEU A 5 39.79 -19.47 -25.43
C LEU A 5 38.32 -19.31 -25.02
N SER A 6 37.59 -18.44 -25.71
CA SER A 6 36.24 -18.01 -25.35
C SER A 6 35.25 -19.17 -25.30
N VAL A 7 35.15 -19.82 -24.14
CA VAL A 7 34.10 -20.79 -23.85
C VAL A 7 32.80 -20.00 -23.71
N PHE A 8 31.83 -20.29 -24.57
CA PHE A 8 30.47 -19.76 -24.41
C PHE A 8 29.92 -20.21 -23.05
N CYS A 9 29.90 -19.29 -22.08
CA CYS A 9 29.32 -19.52 -20.75
C CYS A 9 27.92 -18.90 -20.69
N ARG A 10 27.01 -19.56 -19.97
CA ARG A 10 25.61 -19.14 -19.74
C ARG A 10 25.36 -18.90 -18.26
N ASP A 11 26.28 -18.21 -17.59
CA ASP A 11 26.14 -17.93 -16.16
C ASP A 11 25.11 -16.80 -15.97
N THR A 12 24.17 -17.00 -15.05
CA THR A 12 23.21 -15.99 -14.63
C THR A 12 23.27 -15.81 -13.12
N GLN A 13 23.26 -14.56 -12.66
CA GLN A 13 23.24 -14.24 -11.24
C GLN A 13 21.79 -14.19 -10.76
N THR A 14 21.42 -15.05 -9.81
CA THR A 14 20.13 -14.96 -9.14
C THR A 14 20.15 -13.77 -8.18
N VAL A 15 19.23 -12.82 -8.37
CA VAL A 15 19.07 -11.63 -7.52
C VAL A 15 17.60 -11.42 -7.14
N PHE A 16 17.37 -10.93 -5.93
CA PHE A 16 16.03 -10.49 -5.52
C PHE A 16 15.76 -9.10 -6.08
N GLN A 17 14.83 -8.99 -7.01
CA GLN A 17 14.34 -7.70 -7.49
C GLN A 17 13.05 -7.33 -6.75
N LYS A 18 13.00 -6.11 -6.21
CA LYS A 18 11.79 -5.53 -5.62
C LYS A 18 11.36 -4.33 -6.43
N LYS A 19 10.05 -4.21 -6.68
CA LYS A 19 9.48 -3.04 -7.34
C LYS A 19 9.27 -1.94 -6.30
N ASN A 20 9.94 -0.81 -6.50
CA ASN A 20 9.70 0.41 -5.73
C ASN A 20 8.89 1.38 -6.59
N LEU A 21 7.73 1.82 -6.09
CA LEU A 21 6.89 2.79 -6.78
C LEU A 21 7.25 4.20 -6.33
N GLN A 22 7.34 5.13 -7.27
CA GLN A 22 7.49 6.56 -7.01
C GLN A 22 6.21 7.28 -7.44
N GLN A 23 5.79 8.28 -6.67
CA GLN A 23 4.61 9.09 -6.97
C GLN A 23 5.03 10.51 -7.33
N THR A 24 4.37 11.10 -8.33
CA THR A 24 4.49 12.52 -8.72
C THR A 24 3.32 13.33 -8.15
N THR A 25 3.47 14.67 -8.12
CA THR A 25 2.42 15.58 -7.65
C THR A 25 1.28 15.69 -8.66
N ASN A 26 0.05 15.40 -8.24
CA ASN A 26 -1.15 15.65 -9.04
C ASN A 26 -1.69 17.04 -8.69
N THR A 27 -1.89 17.89 -9.69
CA THR A 27 -2.54 19.19 -9.51
C THR A 27 -4.06 19.05 -9.64
N THR A 28 -4.80 19.79 -8.83
CA THR A 28 -6.27 19.86 -8.91
C THR A 28 -6.65 21.32 -8.69
N SER A 29 -7.52 21.86 -9.54
CA SER A 29 -8.01 23.24 -9.46
C SER A 29 -9.52 23.25 -9.30
N THR A 30 -10.01 24.22 -8.52
CA THR A 30 -11.43 24.50 -8.34
C THR A 30 -11.66 25.99 -8.56
N GLN A 31 -12.76 26.35 -9.23
CA GLN A 31 -13.11 27.75 -9.48
C GLN A 31 -14.57 27.98 -9.12
N MET A 32 -14.83 29.04 -8.34
CA MET A 32 -16.20 29.44 -7.99
C MET A 32 -16.91 29.98 -9.22
N THR A 33 -18.18 29.60 -9.40
CA THR A 33 -19.04 30.14 -10.44
C THR A 33 -19.54 31.53 -10.04
N ASN A 34 -19.38 32.52 -10.93
CA ASN A 34 -19.88 33.88 -10.74
C ASN A 34 -20.28 34.50 -12.09
N ILE A 35 -21.03 35.60 -12.08
CA ILE A 35 -21.35 36.37 -13.28
C ILE A 35 -20.03 36.84 -13.92
N GLY A 36 -19.79 36.41 -15.17
CA GLY A 36 -18.55 36.69 -15.91
C GLY A 36 -17.46 35.62 -15.79
N VAL A 37 -17.69 34.55 -15.02
CA VAL A 37 -16.74 33.43 -14.85
C VAL A 37 -17.44 32.11 -15.16
N TYR A 38 -17.11 31.52 -16.33
CA TYR A 38 -17.67 30.25 -16.76
C TYR A 38 -16.81 29.06 -16.31
N VAL A 39 -17.44 28.12 -15.61
CA VAL A 39 -16.90 26.80 -15.27
C VAL A 39 -17.99 25.79 -15.55
N SER A 40 -17.72 24.77 -16.37
CA SER A 40 -18.72 23.76 -16.74
C SER A 40 -18.92 22.75 -15.61
N ASN A 41 -20.18 22.43 -15.31
CA ASN A 41 -20.57 21.41 -14.33
C ASN A 41 -20.93 20.05 -14.96
N MET A 42 -20.70 19.87 -16.27
CA MET A 42 -21.15 18.70 -17.02
C MET A 42 -20.52 17.38 -16.53
N THR A 43 -19.31 17.44 -16.00
CA THR A 43 -18.57 16.28 -15.47
C THR A 43 -18.70 16.14 -13.95
N ASP A 44 -19.43 17.05 -13.30
CA ASP A 44 -19.49 17.10 -11.84
C ASP A 44 -20.42 16.02 -11.28
N LYS A 45 -20.13 15.60 -10.06
CA LYS A 45 -20.93 14.62 -9.33
C LYS A 45 -21.56 15.26 -8.10
N LEU A 46 -22.89 15.18 -8.01
CA LEU A 46 -23.62 15.47 -6.77
C LEU A 46 -23.46 14.29 -5.81
N VAL A 47 -23.04 14.58 -4.58
CA VAL A 47 -22.82 13.58 -3.53
C VAL A 47 -23.63 13.97 -2.30
N THR A 48 -24.39 13.01 -1.75
CA THR A 48 -25.08 13.20 -0.47
C THR A 48 -24.12 12.93 0.69
N PRO A 49 -24.11 13.77 1.74
CA PRO A 49 -23.21 13.57 2.87
C PRO A 49 -23.57 12.26 3.61
N GLY A 50 -22.55 11.45 3.88
CA GLY A 50 -22.67 10.29 4.76
C GLY A 50 -22.45 10.66 6.23
N LYS A 51 -22.44 9.65 7.10
CA LYS A 51 -22.07 9.85 8.50
C LYS A 51 -20.58 10.16 8.60
N TYR A 52 -20.25 11.37 9.06
CA TYR A 52 -18.89 11.73 9.42
C TYR A 52 -18.47 11.02 10.70
N PHE A 53 -17.18 10.77 10.85
CA PHE A 53 -16.61 10.18 12.06
C PHE A 53 -15.60 11.13 12.69
N SER A 54 -15.54 11.11 14.01
CA SER A 54 -14.50 11.81 14.76
C SER A 54 -13.17 11.05 14.72
N ALA A 55 -12.07 11.75 14.98
CA ALA A 55 -10.76 11.11 15.11
C ALA A 55 -10.77 9.99 16.17
N ALA A 56 -11.46 10.20 17.29
CA ALA A 56 -11.57 9.21 18.36
C ALA A 56 -12.27 7.91 17.90
N GLU A 57 -13.36 8.03 17.15
CA GLU A 57 -14.08 6.87 16.59
C GLU A 57 -13.20 6.10 15.59
N TYR A 58 -12.48 6.81 14.73
CA TYR A 58 -11.54 6.20 13.78
C TYR A 58 -10.43 5.42 14.48
N HIS A 59 -9.80 6.03 15.50
CA HIS A 59 -8.74 5.36 16.27
C HIS A 59 -9.27 4.16 17.05
N ALA A 60 -10.46 4.26 17.65
CA ALA A 60 -11.09 3.14 18.35
C ALA A 60 -11.39 1.97 17.39
N GLN A 61 -11.89 2.25 16.19
CA GLN A 61 -12.13 1.22 15.17
C GLN A 61 -10.83 0.51 14.76
N ARG A 62 -9.76 1.29 14.51
CA ARG A 62 -8.45 0.72 14.19
C ARG A 62 -7.87 -0.11 15.32
N LEU A 63 -7.99 0.36 16.57
CA LEU A 63 -7.49 -0.39 17.73
C LEU A 63 -8.18 -1.75 17.86
N LYS A 64 -9.50 -1.80 17.69
CA LYS A 64 -10.25 -3.07 17.68
C LYS A 64 -9.74 -4.03 16.60
N ALA A 65 -9.53 -3.53 15.38
CA ALA A 65 -8.99 -4.34 14.28
C ALA A 65 -7.56 -4.83 14.57
N VAL A 66 -6.71 -3.97 15.14
CA VAL A 66 -5.33 -4.32 15.52
C VAL A 66 -5.33 -5.42 16.58
N ILE A 67 -6.18 -5.34 17.59
CA ILE A 67 -6.29 -6.37 18.64
C ILE A 67 -6.59 -7.73 18.01
N VAL A 68 -7.56 -7.80 17.09
CA VAL A 68 -7.92 -9.04 16.37
C VAL A 68 -6.73 -9.61 15.59
N ILE A 69 -6.03 -8.78 14.83
CA ILE A 69 -4.83 -9.20 14.09
C ILE A 69 -3.76 -9.76 15.04
N GLN A 70 -3.53 -9.07 16.16
CA GLN A 70 -2.54 -9.49 17.14
C GLN A 70 -2.92 -10.82 17.82
N THR A 71 -4.19 -11.08 18.10
CA THR A 71 -4.61 -12.36 18.69
C THR A 71 -4.28 -13.52 17.76
N TYR A 72 -4.62 -13.41 16.47
CA TYR A 72 -4.31 -14.45 15.49
C TYR A 72 -2.80 -14.61 15.28
N TYR A 73 -2.06 -13.50 15.21
CA TYR A 73 -0.61 -13.54 15.11
C TYR A 73 0.03 -14.26 16.31
N ARG A 74 -0.38 -13.94 17.54
CA ARG A 74 0.12 -14.60 18.76
C ARG A 74 -0.18 -16.10 18.75
N GLN A 75 -1.39 -16.49 18.35
CA GLN A 75 -1.76 -17.90 18.25
C GLN A 75 -0.91 -18.65 17.21
N TRP A 76 -0.76 -18.07 16.02
CA TRP A 76 0.06 -18.62 14.95
C TRP A 76 1.53 -18.75 15.37
N HIS A 77 2.09 -17.70 15.97
CA HIS A 77 3.47 -17.69 16.44
C HIS A 77 3.71 -18.77 17.51
N ALA A 78 2.77 -18.94 18.46
CA ALA A 78 2.85 -20.00 19.46
C ALA A 78 2.85 -21.40 18.83
N LYS A 79 2.06 -21.63 17.77
CA LYS A 79 2.04 -22.91 17.05
C LYS A 79 3.38 -23.20 16.38
N ILE A 80 3.94 -22.24 15.64
CA ILE A 80 5.25 -22.38 14.99
C ILE A 80 6.32 -22.67 16.03
N PHE A 81 6.35 -21.91 17.12
CA PHE A 81 7.34 -22.10 18.17
C PHE A 81 7.28 -23.51 18.79
N VAL A 82 6.08 -24.04 19.03
CA VAL A 82 5.93 -25.41 19.55
C VAL A 82 6.32 -26.46 18.50
N GLU A 83 6.03 -26.22 17.23
CA GLU A 83 6.45 -27.11 16.14
C GLU A 83 7.98 -27.17 16.01
N ASP A 84 8.65 -26.03 16.08
CA ASP A 84 10.12 -25.94 16.06
C ASP A 84 10.75 -26.66 17.25
N LEU A 85 10.14 -26.62 18.45
CA LEU A 85 10.61 -27.35 19.62
C LEU A 85 10.38 -28.87 19.55
N ARG A 86 9.41 -29.32 18.75
CA ARG A 86 9.13 -30.75 18.56
C ARG A 86 10.09 -31.40 17.56
N ARG A 87 10.73 -30.59 16.73
CA ARG A 87 11.67 -31.02 15.70
C ARG A 87 13.06 -31.24 16.26
#